data_AF-A0A7S3Y058-F1
#
_entry.id   AF-A0A7S3Y058-F1
#
_cell.length_a   1.000
_cell.length_b   1.000
_cell.length_c   1.000
_cell.angle_alpha   90.00
_cell.angle_beta   90.00
_cell.angle_gamma   90.00
#
_symmetry.space_group_name_H-M   'P 1'
#
loop_
_entity.id
_entity.type
_entity.pdbx_description
1 polymer ?
#
loop_
_entity_poly.entity_id
_entity_poly.type
_entity_poly.pdbx_seq_one_letter_code
_entity_poly.pdbx_strand_id
1 'polypeptide(L)'
;MDGEVPAELNYYVDVVRRLSPGETIARFMQTAPQNVQAAVRNTIVGLLGSLHQRGFETQAVTTGQNLANLMFQLQLTGYMFRNAQYRVSLQKSLEGRILPTPGGAALKGDAAAPEDAYSDEEAPYVPPPKVSGTIRLTLESGQELEVDAEAYLGELRAEVAGLQSKLSRLEGRREEALEADLLLYIKALPPPELKRLTETVSPEVLEAMRIMVNSILASMGLGGAALSGALTQQPSSAMAQLCMWQLVAGYNLRELEQREEMRKLFEKS
;
A
#
# COMPACT_ATOMS: atom_id res chain seq x y z
N MET A 1 -4.76 19.94 -45.64
CA MET A 1 -3.46 19.99 -44.96
C MET A 1 -3.76 19.95 -43.49
N ASP A 2 -3.88 18.72 -42.97
CA ASP A 2 -4.19 18.46 -41.58
C ASP A 2 -2.97 18.86 -40.75
N GLY A 3 -3.11 19.94 -40.00
CA GLY A 3 -2.13 20.37 -39.02
C GLY A 3 -2.16 19.39 -37.85
N GLU A 4 -1.32 18.37 -37.93
CA GLU A 4 -1.00 17.51 -36.81
C GLU A 4 -0.32 18.39 -35.74
N VAL A 5 -1.08 18.75 -34.72
CA VAL A 5 -0.56 19.42 -33.53
C VAL A 5 0.51 18.49 -32.95
N PRO A 6 1.78 18.91 -32.81
CA PRO A 6 2.81 18.04 -32.26
C PRO A 6 2.38 17.64 -30.85
N ALA A 7 2.27 16.33 -30.61
CA ALA A 7 1.95 15.76 -29.32
C ALA A 7 2.79 16.45 -28.25
N GLU A 8 2.15 17.04 -27.24
CA GLU A 8 2.83 17.69 -26.12
C GLU A 8 3.94 16.77 -25.61
N LEU A 9 5.19 17.27 -25.58
CA LEU A 9 6.32 16.47 -25.13
C LEU A 9 6.05 15.97 -23.71
N ASN A 10 6.02 14.66 -23.53
CA ASN A 10 5.79 14.05 -22.23
C ASN A 10 7.00 14.33 -21.31
N TYR A 11 6.81 15.23 -20.35
CA TYR A 11 7.83 15.64 -19.38
C TYR A 11 8.46 14.45 -18.62
N TYR A 12 7.65 13.45 -18.24
CA TYR A 12 8.14 12.28 -17.52
C TYR A 12 9.11 11.44 -18.37
N VAL A 13 8.90 11.39 -19.68
CA VAL A 13 9.80 10.69 -20.61
C VAL A 13 11.17 11.37 -20.64
N ASP A 14 11.20 12.70 -20.68
CA ASP A 14 12.45 13.45 -20.68
C ASP A 14 13.21 13.30 -19.37
N VAL A 15 12.50 13.29 -18.24
CA VAL A 15 13.12 13.04 -16.93
C VAL A 15 13.71 11.64 -16.89
N VAL A 16 12.93 10.62 -17.26
CA VAL A 16 13.33 9.21 -17.26
C VAL A 16 14.57 8.97 -18.10
N ARG A 17 14.67 9.59 -19.28
CA ARG A 17 15.84 9.48 -20.17
C ARG A 17 17.13 10.05 -19.57
N ARG A 18 17.01 10.97 -18.61
CA ARG A 18 18.14 11.62 -17.94
C ARG A 18 18.51 10.96 -16.62
N LEU A 19 17.67 10.07 -16.09
CA LEU A 19 17.96 9.36 -14.84
C LEU A 19 19.12 8.38 -15.08
N SER A 20 20.14 8.44 -14.22
CA SER A 20 21.22 7.45 -14.23
C SER A 20 21.03 6.40 -13.12
N PRO A 21 21.27 5.09 -13.41
CA PRO A 21 21.27 3.95 -12.47
C PRO A 21 21.76 4.24 -11.07
N GLY A 22 23.03 4.64 -10.99
CA GLY A 22 23.68 4.88 -9.72
C GLY A 22 23.11 6.07 -8.97
N GLU A 23 22.92 7.21 -9.63
CA GLU A 23 22.53 8.45 -8.94
C GLU A 23 21.11 8.38 -8.39
N THR A 24 20.19 7.77 -9.14
CA THR A 24 18.78 7.67 -8.71
C THR A 24 18.65 6.78 -7.48
N ILE A 25 19.36 5.64 -7.46
CA ILE A 25 19.40 4.73 -6.31
C ILE A 25 20.10 5.40 -5.12
N ALA A 26 21.24 6.06 -5.35
CA ALA A 26 21.98 6.76 -4.29
C ALA A 26 21.15 7.86 -3.64
N ARG A 27 20.47 8.68 -4.46
CA ARG A 27 19.54 9.70 -3.97
C ARG A 27 18.41 9.08 -3.16
N PHE A 28 17.78 8.02 -3.68
CA PHE A 28 16.70 7.34 -2.97
C PHE A 28 17.15 6.81 -1.60
N MET A 29 18.34 6.23 -1.49
CA MET A 29 18.87 5.75 -0.21
C MET A 29 19.11 6.88 0.81
N GLN A 30 19.30 8.11 0.34
CA GLN A 30 19.48 9.29 1.19
C GLN A 30 18.17 9.98 1.54
N THR A 31 17.20 10.01 0.62
CA THR A 31 15.98 10.84 0.75
C THR A 31 14.72 10.06 1.09
N ALA A 32 14.64 8.78 0.74
CA ALA A 32 13.43 7.98 0.99
C ALA A 32 13.35 7.57 2.47
N PRO A 33 12.15 7.53 3.07
CA PRO A 33 12.01 7.09 4.46
C PRO A 33 12.32 5.61 4.65
N GLN A 34 12.70 5.27 5.88
CA GLN A 34 13.24 3.93 6.21
C GLN A 34 12.27 2.79 5.91
N ASN A 35 10.97 2.98 6.15
CA ASN A 35 9.94 1.99 5.84
C ASN A 35 9.83 1.72 4.33
N VAL A 36 9.97 2.74 3.48
CA VAL A 36 10.01 2.59 2.01
C VAL A 36 11.28 1.85 1.60
N GLN A 37 12.44 2.23 2.14
CA GLN A 37 13.70 1.56 1.81
C GLN A 37 13.68 0.08 2.22
N ALA A 38 13.12 -0.23 3.39
CA ALA A 38 12.94 -1.60 3.86
C ALA A 38 11.99 -2.38 2.95
N ALA A 39 10.86 -1.80 2.57
CA ALA A 39 9.89 -2.41 1.65
C ALA A 39 10.53 -2.75 0.30
N VAL A 40 11.33 -1.84 -0.28
CA VAL A 40 12.06 -2.09 -1.54
C VAL A 40 13.06 -3.24 -1.38
N ARG A 41 13.88 -3.24 -0.32
CA ARG A 41 14.83 -4.34 -0.05
C ARG A 41 14.11 -5.68 0.13
N ASN A 42 13.03 -5.70 0.90
CA ASN A 42 12.25 -6.90 1.18
C ASN A 42 11.59 -7.46 -0.09
N THR A 43 11.11 -6.60 -0.99
CA THR A 43 10.59 -7.02 -2.31
C THR A 43 11.68 -7.69 -3.15
N ILE A 44 12.88 -7.11 -3.21
CA ILE A 44 14.00 -7.68 -3.99
C ILE A 44 14.43 -9.03 -3.42
N VAL A 45 14.58 -9.12 -2.09
CA VAL A 45 14.93 -10.38 -1.40
C VAL A 45 13.84 -11.44 -1.62
N GLY A 46 12.57 -11.06 -1.62
CA GLY A 46 11.45 -11.96 -1.88
C GLY A 46 11.43 -12.49 -3.32
N LEU A 47 11.84 -11.68 -4.30
CA LEU A 47 11.84 -12.06 -5.72
C LEU A 47 13.04 -12.91 -6.13
N LEU A 48 14.23 -12.58 -5.61
CA LEU A 48 15.49 -13.23 -5.99
C LEU A 48 15.94 -14.31 -5.02
N GLY A 49 15.24 -14.45 -3.90
CA GLY A 49 15.58 -15.39 -2.84
C GLY A 49 16.85 -15.00 -2.07
N SER A 50 17.00 -15.57 -0.87
CA SER A 50 18.16 -15.34 0.01
C SER A 50 19.45 -16.04 -0.41
N LEU A 51 19.45 -16.73 -1.57
CA LEU A 51 20.56 -17.58 -2.04
C LEU A 51 21.86 -16.81 -2.33
N HIS A 52 21.78 -15.51 -2.60
CA HIS A 52 22.94 -14.64 -2.81
C HIS A 52 23.88 -14.53 -1.61
N GLN A 53 23.39 -14.74 -0.38
CA GLN A 53 24.20 -14.57 0.83
C GLN A 53 25.19 -15.72 1.06
N ARG A 54 25.12 -16.82 0.29
CA ARG A 54 25.98 -18.00 0.46
C ARG A 54 27.13 -18.09 -0.56
N GLY A 55 27.40 -17.03 -1.33
CA GLY A 55 28.52 -17.00 -2.28
C GLY A 55 28.33 -17.85 -3.54
N PHE A 56 27.09 -18.24 -3.87
CA PHE A 56 26.77 -18.91 -5.14
C PHE A 56 26.50 -17.89 -6.23
N GLU A 57 27.21 -18.02 -7.36
CA GLU A 57 26.90 -17.29 -8.58
C GLU A 57 25.68 -17.95 -9.23
N THR A 58 24.50 -17.34 -9.02
CA THR A 58 23.25 -17.80 -9.62
C THR A 58 22.97 -16.98 -10.87
N GLN A 59 22.40 -17.64 -11.89
CA GLN A 59 21.95 -16.99 -13.11
C GLN A 59 20.45 -17.18 -13.26
N ALA A 60 19.75 -16.10 -13.60
CA ALA A 60 18.34 -16.14 -13.94
C ALA A 60 18.20 -16.31 -15.46
N VAL A 61 17.45 -17.33 -15.87
CA VAL A 61 17.06 -17.56 -17.27
C VAL A 61 15.66 -17.01 -17.47
N THR A 62 15.47 -16.07 -18.40
CA THR A 62 14.15 -15.48 -18.68
C THR A 62 14.03 -15.05 -20.14
N THR A 63 12.85 -14.60 -20.56
CA THR A 63 12.63 -13.99 -21.89
C THR A 63 12.57 -12.47 -21.79
N GLY A 64 12.79 -11.78 -22.90
CA GLY A 64 12.60 -10.33 -22.99
C GLY A 64 11.19 -9.90 -22.55
N GLN A 65 10.16 -10.65 -22.95
CA GLN A 65 8.78 -10.37 -22.56
C GLN A 65 8.53 -10.50 -21.04
N ASN A 66 9.01 -11.59 -20.43
CA ASN A 66 8.84 -11.81 -19.00
C ASN A 66 9.63 -10.78 -18.19
N LEU A 67 10.81 -10.42 -18.68
CA LEU A 67 11.63 -9.36 -18.08
C LEU A 67 10.94 -7.99 -18.20
N ALA A 68 10.35 -7.66 -19.35
CA ALA A 68 9.58 -6.44 -19.55
C ALA A 68 8.42 -6.35 -18.53
N ASN A 69 7.62 -7.41 -18.45
CA ASN A 69 6.49 -7.50 -17.53
C ASN A 69 6.93 -7.34 -16.07
N LEU A 70 8.03 -7.98 -15.69
CA LEU A 70 8.62 -7.83 -14.36
C LEU A 70 9.02 -6.37 -14.09
N MET A 71 9.70 -5.70 -15.05
CA MET A 71 10.09 -4.30 -14.89
C MET A 71 8.86 -3.39 -14.66
N PHE A 72 7.79 -3.55 -15.45
CA PHE A 72 6.55 -2.80 -15.24
C PHE A 72 5.92 -3.07 -13.88
N GLN A 73 5.83 -4.35 -13.47
CA GLN A 73 5.28 -4.72 -12.17
C GLN A 73 6.07 -4.10 -11.02
N LEU A 74 7.40 -4.03 -11.16
CA LEU A 74 8.27 -3.38 -10.18
C LEU A 74 8.11 -1.85 -10.19
N GLN A 75 7.99 -1.21 -11.35
CA GLN A 75 7.68 0.22 -11.42
C GLN A 75 6.34 0.54 -10.76
N LEU A 76 5.30 -0.25 -11.04
CA LEU A 76 4.00 -0.10 -10.37
C LEU A 76 4.09 -0.36 -8.87
N THR A 77 4.89 -1.33 -8.44
CA THR A 77 5.12 -1.59 -7.01
C THR A 77 5.83 -0.42 -6.32
N GLY A 78 6.83 0.18 -6.97
CA GLY A 78 7.49 1.40 -6.51
C GLY A 78 6.53 2.59 -6.42
N TYR A 79 5.68 2.75 -7.42
CA TYR A 79 4.61 3.74 -7.45
C TYR A 79 3.62 3.54 -6.28
N MET A 80 3.20 2.29 -6.03
CA MET A 80 2.36 1.94 -4.90
C MET A 80 3.01 2.25 -3.55
N PHE A 81 4.33 2.05 -3.39
CA PHE A 81 5.01 2.43 -2.16
C PHE A 81 4.89 3.93 -1.86
N ARG A 82 4.99 4.79 -2.89
CA ARG A 82 4.81 6.23 -2.70
C ARG A 82 3.37 6.57 -2.31
N ASN A 83 2.39 5.93 -2.92
CA ASN A 83 0.99 6.15 -2.57
C ASN A 83 0.63 5.63 -1.17
N ALA A 84 1.12 4.44 -0.81
CA ALA A 84 0.94 3.85 0.51
C ALA A 84 1.59 4.72 1.59
N GLN A 85 2.82 5.20 1.34
CA GLN A 85 3.50 6.13 2.23
C GLN A 85 2.67 7.40 2.45
N TYR A 86 2.13 7.99 1.38
CA TYR A 86 1.29 9.18 1.48
C TYR A 86 0.03 8.90 2.31
N ARG A 87 -0.69 7.80 2.03
CA ARG A 87 -1.87 7.38 2.80
C ARG A 87 -1.56 7.23 4.29
N VAL A 88 -0.50 6.49 4.65
CA VAL A 88 -0.11 6.29 6.06
C VAL A 88 0.27 7.62 6.73
N SER A 89 0.98 8.50 6.02
CA SER A 89 1.33 9.82 6.57
C SER A 89 0.10 10.71 6.82
N LEU A 90 -0.93 10.60 5.97
CA LEU A 90 -2.19 11.30 6.15
C LEU A 90 -2.99 10.74 7.33
N GLN A 91 -3.06 9.41 7.46
CA GLN A 91 -3.74 8.76 8.60
C GLN A 91 -3.15 9.23 9.92
N LYS A 92 -1.82 9.23 10.07
CA LYS A 92 -1.13 9.77 11.26
C LYS A 92 -1.43 11.23 11.55
N SER A 93 -1.48 12.04 10.49
CA SER A 93 -1.76 13.48 10.63
C SER A 93 -3.21 13.75 11.06
N LEU A 94 -4.14 12.89 10.67
CA LEU A 94 -5.54 12.95 11.06
C LEU A 94 -5.75 12.43 12.49
N GLU A 95 -5.12 11.32 12.85
CA GLU A 95 -5.13 10.77 14.22
C GLU A 95 -4.58 11.78 15.24
N GLY A 96 -3.50 12.50 14.88
CA GLY A 96 -2.94 13.55 15.74
C GLY A 96 -3.84 14.80 15.92
N ARG A 97 -4.85 14.98 15.07
CA ARG A 97 -5.85 16.06 15.18
C ARG A 97 -7.11 15.65 15.95
N ILE A 98 -7.35 14.35 16.10
CA ILE A 98 -8.41 13.82 16.96
C ILE A 98 -7.83 13.78 18.38
N LEU A 99 -7.86 14.93 19.07
CA LEU A 99 -7.49 15.02 20.48
C LEU A 99 -8.23 13.93 21.29
N PRO A 100 -7.59 13.27 22.27
CA PRO A 100 -8.31 12.50 23.26
C PRO A 100 -9.09 13.49 24.12
N THR A 101 -10.41 13.52 23.98
CA THR A 101 -11.29 14.06 25.01
C THR A 101 -10.95 13.36 26.33
N PRO A 102 -10.56 14.09 27.39
CA PRO A 102 -10.40 13.49 28.70
C PRO A 102 -11.81 13.21 29.25
N GLY A 103 -12.31 12.02 28.93
CA GLY A 103 -13.65 11.55 29.28
C GLY A 103 -14.17 10.64 28.18
N GLY A 104 -14.05 9.33 28.39
CA GLY A 104 -14.26 8.32 27.36
C GLY A 104 -15.61 8.40 26.64
N ALA A 105 -15.53 8.50 25.31
CA ALA A 105 -16.39 7.80 24.36
C ALA A 105 -15.76 8.01 22.98
N ALA A 106 -15.48 6.91 22.27
CA ALA A 106 -15.00 6.94 20.91
C ALA A 106 -16.03 7.67 20.02
N LEU A 107 -15.67 8.86 19.54
CA LEU A 107 -16.46 9.55 18.53
C LEU A 107 -16.13 8.95 17.16
N LYS A 108 -17.12 8.21 16.67
CA LYS A 108 -17.36 7.83 15.28
C LYS A 108 -17.24 9.08 14.41
N GLY A 109 -16.57 8.94 13.26
CA GLY A 109 -16.17 10.08 12.44
C GLY A 109 -17.31 10.85 11.79
N ASP A 110 -17.10 12.16 11.69
CA ASP A 110 -17.86 13.05 10.81
C ASP A 110 -16.96 13.55 9.68
N ALA A 111 -17.30 13.13 8.47
CA ALA A 111 -17.03 13.90 7.27
C ALA A 111 -18.23 14.84 7.08
N ALA A 112 -18.02 16.14 7.24
CA ALA A 112 -19.01 17.13 6.85
C ALA A 112 -19.05 17.23 5.33
N ALA A 113 -20.13 16.73 4.71
CA ALA A 113 -20.68 17.36 3.52
C ALA A 113 -21.70 18.42 3.99
N PRO A 114 -21.75 19.60 3.34
CA PRO A 114 -22.60 20.69 3.79
C PRO A 114 -24.07 20.48 3.41
N GLU A 115 -24.92 20.93 4.33
CA GLU A 115 -26.19 21.64 4.14
C GLU A 115 -27.11 21.12 3.03
N ASP A 116 -28.01 20.19 3.39
CA ASP A 116 -29.45 20.41 3.24
C ASP A 116 -30.25 19.26 3.87
N ALA A 117 -31.10 19.63 4.83
CA ALA A 117 -32.27 18.92 5.35
C ALA A 117 -32.13 17.42 5.66
N TYR A 118 -31.94 17.05 6.93
CA TYR A 118 -32.83 16.18 7.72
C TYR A 118 -32.34 16.23 9.17
N SER A 119 -33.25 16.56 10.09
CA SER A 119 -33.05 16.53 11.53
C SER A 119 -32.82 15.10 11.99
N ASP A 120 -31.56 14.73 12.27
CA ASP A 120 -31.26 13.52 13.03
C ASP A 120 -31.63 13.76 14.49
N GLU A 121 -32.75 13.17 14.91
CA GLU A 121 -32.98 12.88 16.31
C GLU A 121 -31.85 11.94 16.76
N GLU A 122 -30.99 12.42 17.67
CA GLU A 122 -30.09 11.54 18.44
C GLU A 122 -30.93 10.40 19.01
N ALA A 123 -30.78 9.20 18.45
CA ALA A 123 -31.40 8.01 19.00
C ALA A 123 -31.01 7.95 20.49
N PRO A 124 -31.98 8.01 21.43
CA PRO A 124 -31.68 8.11 22.84
C PRO A 124 -30.77 6.95 23.25
N TYR A 125 -29.76 7.24 24.06
CA TYR A 125 -29.02 6.19 24.76
C TYR A 125 -30.02 5.31 25.51
N VAL A 126 -30.28 4.11 25.00
CA VAL A 126 -31.12 3.12 25.66
C VAL A 126 -30.22 2.34 26.62
N PRO A 127 -30.31 2.58 27.95
CA PRO A 127 -29.59 1.75 28.90
C PRO A 127 -30.00 0.29 28.69
N PRO A 128 -29.06 -0.65 28.81
CA PRO A 128 -29.34 -2.04 28.52
C PRO A 128 -30.51 -2.54 29.39
N PRO A 129 -31.41 -3.36 28.84
CA PRO A 129 -32.61 -3.80 29.57
C PRO A 129 -32.21 -4.51 30.86
N LYS A 130 -32.96 -4.24 31.93
CA LYS A 130 -32.87 -5.00 33.18
C LYS A 130 -33.42 -6.40 32.91
N VAL A 131 -32.59 -7.43 33.14
CA VAL A 131 -32.99 -8.82 32.95
C VAL A 131 -33.09 -9.48 34.33
N SER A 132 -34.17 -10.23 34.55
CA SER A 132 -34.47 -10.91 35.82
C SER A 132 -35.11 -12.27 35.50
N GLY A 133 -34.82 -13.29 36.30
CA GLY A 133 -35.37 -14.65 36.14
C GLY A 133 -34.32 -15.74 36.38
N THR A 134 -34.71 -17.00 36.20
CA THR A 134 -33.78 -18.14 36.24
C THR A 134 -33.65 -18.80 34.87
N ILE A 135 -32.42 -19.17 34.51
CA ILE A 135 -32.06 -19.88 33.28
C ILE A 135 -31.77 -21.34 33.65
N ARG A 136 -32.39 -22.28 32.94
CA ARG A 136 -32.07 -23.71 33.05
C ARG A 136 -31.09 -24.12 31.96
N LEU A 137 -29.94 -24.62 32.37
CA LEU A 137 -28.88 -25.14 31.52
C LEU A 137 -28.91 -26.66 31.57
N THR A 138 -29.00 -27.33 30.43
CA THR A 138 -28.82 -28.79 30.33
C THR A 138 -27.36 -29.08 29.97
N LEU A 139 -26.61 -29.67 30.90
CA LEU A 139 -25.22 -30.05 30.70
C LEU A 139 -25.13 -31.30 29.81
N GLU A 140 -23.99 -31.54 29.17
CA GLU A 140 -23.76 -32.74 28.33
C GLU A 140 -23.93 -34.07 29.10
N SER A 141 -23.85 -34.03 30.43
CA SER A 141 -24.12 -35.15 31.34
C SER A 141 -25.62 -35.46 31.56
N GLY A 142 -26.53 -34.69 30.96
CA GLY A 142 -27.98 -34.80 31.15
C GLY A 142 -28.49 -34.17 32.44
N GLN A 143 -27.63 -33.49 33.21
CA GLN A 143 -28.00 -32.77 34.43
C GLN A 143 -28.54 -31.37 34.11
N GLU A 144 -29.64 -30.97 34.75
CA GLU A 144 -30.18 -29.61 34.65
C GLU A 144 -29.65 -28.74 35.79
N LEU A 145 -29.15 -27.55 35.45
CA LEU A 145 -28.63 -26.55 36.38
C LEU A 145 -29.43 -25.25 36.25
N GLU A 146 -29.98 -24.74 37.35
CA GLU A 146 -30.72 -23.48 37.39
C GLU A 146 -29.81 -22.35 37.89
N VAL A 147 -29.61 -21.32 37.06
CA VAL A 147 -28.76 -20.15 37.36
C VAL A 147 -29.54 -18.85 37.27
N ASP A 148 -29.17 -17.86 38.08
CA ASP A 148 -29.75 -16.52 38.03
C ASP A 148 -29.41 -15.82 36.70
N ALA A 149 -30.44 -15.29 36.03
CA ALA A 149 -30.30 -14.70 34.71
C ALA A 149 -29.51 -13.39 34.71
N GLU A 150 -29.60 -12.59 35.79
CA GLU A 150 -28.87 -11.34 35.92
C GLU A 150 -27.38 -11.61 36.12
N ALA A 151 -27.04 -12.54 37.01
CA ALA A 151 -25.67 -12.97 37.27
C ALA A 151 -25.01 -13.56 36.00
N TYR A 152 -25.70 -14.49 35.32
CA TYR A 152 -25.19 -15.14 34.10
C TYR A 152 -24.97 -14.15 32.94
N LEU A 153 -25.91 -13.21 32.73
CA LEU A 153 -25.73 -12.16 31.73
C LEU A 153 -24.65 -11.15 32.12
N GLY A 154 -24.46 -10.90 33.41
CA GLY A 154 -23.36 -10.08 33.92
C GLY A 154 -21.99 -10.68 33.57
N GLU A 155 -21.81 -11.97 33.77
CA GLU A 155 -20.60 -12.70 33.39
C GLU A 155 -20.37 -12.67 31.87
N LEU A 156 -21.41 -12.96 31.07
CA LEU A 156 -21.33 -12.88 29.61
C LEU A 156 -20.97 -11.47 29.11
N ARG A 157 -21.54 -10.41 29.70
CA ARG A 157 -21.19 -9.02 29.35
C ARG A 157 -19.75 -8.69 29.71
N ALA A 158 -19.27 -9.15 30.86
CA ALA A 158 -17.88 -8.98 31.27
C ALA A 158 -16.93 -9.71 30.31
N GLU A 159 -17.30 -10.91 29.86
CA GLU A 159 -16.54 -11.66 28.87
C GLU A 159 -16.51 -10.95 27.51
N VAL A 160 -17.66 -10.48 27.01
CA VAL A 160 -17.76 -9.69 25.76
C VAL A 160 -16.91 -8.42 25.85
N ALA A 161 -16.98 -7.68 26.96
CA ALA A 161 -16.15 -6.50 27.16
C ALA A 161 -14.65 -6.84 27.16
N GLY A 162 -14.28 -7.95 27.79
CA GLY A 162 -12.91 -8.48 27.77
C GLY A 162 -12.43 -8.88 26.38
N LEU A 163 -13.29 -9.53 25.58
CA LEU A 163 -13.00 -9.92 24.21
C LEU A 163 -12.88 -8.70 23.29
N GLN A 164 -13.77 -7.72 23.42
CA GLN A 164 -13.69 -6.46 22.68
C GLN A 164 -12.38 -5.72 23.00
N SER A 165 -11.99 -5.61 24.28
CA SER A 165 -10.72 -5.00 24.66
C SER A 165 -9.50 -5.73 24.07
N LYS A 166 -9.53 -7.07 24.07
CA LYS A 166 -8.47 -7.87 23.44
C LYS A 166 -8.41 -7.64 21.93
N LEU A 167 -9.57 -7.59 21.25
CA LEU A 167 -9.65 -7.31 19.81
C LEU A 167 -9.06 -5.94 19.49
N SER A 168 -9.50 -4.88 20.18
CA SER A 168 -8.98 -3.53 19.97
C SER A 168 -7.47 -3.46 20.18
N ARG A 169 -6.93 -4.15 21.19
CA ARG A 169 -5.48 -4.19 21.42
C ARG A 169 -4.73 -4.95 20.32
N LEU A 170 -5.31 -6.03 19.79
CA LEU A 170 -4.70 -6.79 18.69
C LEU A 170 -4.76 -6.00 17.38
N GLU A 171 -5.87 -5.33 17.12
CA GLU A 171 -6.05 -4.46 15.96
C GLU A 171 -5.06 -3.30 15.98
N GLY A 172 -4.90 -2.60 17.11
CA GLY A 172 -3.91 -1.51 17.23
C GLY A 172 -2.47 -1.99 16.99
N ARG A 173 -2.07 -3.14 17.57
CA ARG A 173 -0.74 -3.71 17.32
C ARG A 173 -0.54 -4.12 15.86
N ARG A 174 -1.59 -4.63 15.21
CA ARG A 174 -1.56 -5.00 13.79
C ARG A 174 -1.41 -3.76 12.94
N GLU A 175 -2.14 -2.71 13.24
CA GLU A 175 -2.09 -1.43 12.52
C GLU A 175 -0.70 -0.79 12.63
N GLU A 176 -0.13 -0.67 13.83
CA GLU A 176 1.24 -0.19 14.03
C GLU A 176 2.28 -0.98 13.22
N ALA A 177 2.13 -2.32 13.15
CA ALA A 177 3.01 -3.17 12.36
C ALA A 177 2.85 -2.94 10.85
N LEU A 178 1.62 -2.73 10.37
CA LEU A 178 1.34 -2.40 8.98
C LEU A 178 1.91 -1.02 8.61
N GLU A 179 1.79 -0.04 9.49
CA GLU A 179 2.38 1.29 9.26
C GLU A 179 3.92 1.26 9.20
N ALA A 180 4.53 0.41 10.02
CA ALA A 180 5.98 0.24 10.05
C ALA A 180 6.51 -0.48 8.80
N ASP A 181 5.75 -1.42 8.25
CA ASP A 181 6.11 -2.18 7.05
C ASP A 181 5.14 -1.92 5.89
N LEU A 182 5.53 -1.00 5.00
CA LEU A 182 4.73 -0.63 3.82
C LEU A 182 4.47 -1.80 2.87
N LEU A 183 5.37 -2.79 2.79
CA LEU A 183 5.14 -3.97 1.95
C LEU A 183 4.06 -4.86 2.57
N LEU A 184 4.07 -5.00 3.89
CA LEU A 184 3.01 -5.70 4.62
C LEU A 184 1.68 -4.96 4.51
N TYR A 185 1.69 -3.62 4.63
CA TYR A 185 0.50 -2.79 4.41
C TYR A 185 -0.12 -3.04 3.06
N ILE A 186 0.64 -2.91 1.97
CA ILE A 186 0.12 -3.12 0.61
C ILE A 186 -0.44 -4.54 0.47
N LYS A 187 0.27 -5.55 0.97
CA LYS A 187 -0.20 -6.95 0.92
C LYS A 187 -1.49 -7.21 1.71
N ALA A 188 -1.76 -6.41 2.73
CA ALA A 188 -2.95 -6.55 3.56
C ALA A 188 -4.19 -5.86 2.96
N LEU A 189 -4.03 -5.05 1.92
CA LEU A 189 -5.14 -4.30 1.33
C LEU A 189 -6.07 -5.20 0.49
N PRO A 190 -7.40 -4.96 0.53
CA PRO A 190 -8.34 -5.62 -0.36
C PRO A 190 -8.03 -5.34 -1.84
N PRO A 191 -8.38 -6.26 -2.78
CA PRO A 191 -8.21 -6.06 -4.22
C PRO A 191 -8.72 -4.72 -4.79
N PRO A 192 -9.90 -4.19 -4.39
CA PRO A 192 -10.35 -2.88 -4.90
C PRO A 192 -9.46 -1.72 -4.43
N GLU A 193 -8.89 -1.78 -3.22
CA GLU A 193 -7.99 -0.74 -2.71
C GLU A 193 -6.61 -0.81 -3.36
N LEU A 194 -6.12 -2.03 -3.64
CA LEU A 194 -4.93 -2.23 -4.47
C LEU A 194 -5.10 -1.60 -5.85
N LYS A 195 -6.26 -1.78 -6.46
CA LYS A 195 -6.56 -1.18 -7.75
C LYS A 195 -6.52 0.35 -7.68
N ARG A 196 -7.11 0.96 -6.65
CA ARG A 196 -7.07 2.41 -6.42
C ARG A 196 -5.65 2.97 -6.27
N LEU A 197 -4.73 2.20 -5.69
CA LEU A 197 -3.31 2.58 -5.61
C LEU A 197 -2.63 2.65 -6.97
N THR A 198 -3.16 1.96 -7.98
CA THR A 198 -2.64 1.92 -9.36
C THR A 198 -3.51 2.66 -10.38
N GLU A 199 -4.79 2.93 -10.08
CA GLU A 199 -5.71 3.70 -10.94
C GLU A 199 -5.36 5.18 -11.00
N THR A 200 -4.56 5.67 -10.06
CA THR A 200 -4.11 7.06 -10.04
C THR A 200 -2.97 7.35 -11.01
N VAL A 201 -2.38 6.35 -11.66
CA VAL A 201 -1.24 6.56 -12.55
C VAL A 201 -1.68 7.31 -13.79
N SER A 202 -1.06 8.46 -14.08
CA SER A 202 -1.36 9.22 -15.29
C SER A 202 -0.95 8.47 -16.57
N PRO A 203 -1.63 8.69 -17.70
CA PRO A 203 -1.24 8.10 -18.98
C PRO A 203 0.17 8.53 -19.41
N GLU A 204 0.60 9.74 -19.05
CA GLU A 204 1.95 10.23 -19.32
C GLU A 204 3.01 9.45 -18.53
N VAL A 205 2.74 9.11 -17.26
CA VAL A 205 3.63 8.28 -16.45
C VAL A 205 3.70 6.86 -16.99
N LEU A 206 2.57 6.28 -17.40
CA LEU A 206 2.55 4.94 -18.03
C LEU A 206 3.37 4.90 -19.33
N GLU A 207 3.28 5.94 -20.15
CA GLU A 207 4.08 6.04 -21.37
C GLU A 207 5.58 6.18 -21.05
N ALA A 208 5.94 6.97 -20.03
CA ALA A 208 7.32 7.06 -19.58
C ALA A 208 7.88 5.73 -19.04
N MET A 209 7.06 4.99 -18.29
CA MET A 209 7.37 3.62 -17.87
C MET A 209 7.62 2.71 -19.08
N ARG A 210 6.75 2.77 -20.10
CA ARG A 210 6.92 1.97 -21.33
C ARG A 210 8.21 2.28 -22.06
N ILE A 211 8.50 3.56 -22.26
CA ILE A 211 9.71 3.99 -22.95
C ILE A 211 10.95 3.57 -22.16
N MET A 212 10.93 3.68 -20.83
CA MET A 212 12.02 3.21 -19.97
C MET A 212 12.30 1.72 -20.17
N VAL A 213 11.26 0.88 -20.04
CA VAL A 213 11.40 -0.57 -20.16
C VAL A 213 11.93 -0.95 -21.54
N ASN A 214 11.38 -0.37 -22.61
CA ASN A 214 11.84 -0.63 -23.96
C ASN A 214 13.30 -0.18 -24.19
N SER A 215 13.71 0.96 -23.62
CA SER A 215 15.09 1.43 -23.72
C SER A 215 16.08 0.50 -23.01
N ILE A 216 15.70 -0.04 -21.86
CA ILE A 216 16.54 -0.98 -21.09
C ILE A 216 16.64 -2.30 -21.84
N LEU A 217 15.53 -2.84 -22.35
CA LEU A 217 15.56 -4.06 -23.17
C LEU A 217 16.42 -3.88 -24.43
N ALA A 218 16.32 -2.74 -25.10
CA ALA A 218 17.18 -2.41 -26.23
C ALA A 218 18.67 -2.38 -25.84
N SER A 219 19.00 -1.79 -24.68
CA SER A 219 20.38 -1.76 -24.16
C SER A 219 20.94 -3.16 -23.84
N MET A 220 20.06 -4.11 -23.49
CA MET A 220 20.41 -5.52 -23.24
C MET A 220 20.48 -6.36 -24.53
N GLY A 221 20.32 -5.74 -25.71
CA GLY A 221 20.25 -6.45 -26.98
C GLY A 221 18.94 -7.22 -27.18
N LEU A 222 17.91 -6.94 -26.39
CA LEU A 222 16.57 -7.56 -26.44
C LEU A 222 15.55 -6.63 -27.11
N GLY A 223 16.02 -5.59 -27.83
CA GLY A 223 15.17 -4.62 -28.52
C GLY A 223 14.55 -5.21 -29.79
N GLY A 224 13.22 -5.08 -29.91
CA GLY A 224 12.46 -5.47 -31.09
C GLY A 224 11.63 -6.74 -30.91
N ALA A 225 10.50 -6.81 -31.62
CA ALA A 225 9.51 -7.89 -31.49
C ALA A 225 10.10 -9.29 -31.71
N ALA A 226 11.12 -9.42 -32.57
CA ALA A 226 11.78 -10.69 -32.87
C ALA A 226 12.63 -11.25 -31.72
N LEU A 227 13.10 -10.40 -30.80
CA LEU A 227 13.98 -10.79 -29.69
C LEU A 227 13.25 -10.85 -28.34
N SER A 228 11.96 -10.47 -28.29
CA SER A 228 11.14 -10.53 -27.07
C SER A 228 10.99 -11.97 -26.52
N GLY A 229 11.03 -12.97 -27.41
CA GLY A 229 11.00 -14.40 -27.03
C GLY A 229 12.37 -15.03 -26.79
N ALA A 230 13.47 -14.30 -27.01
CA ALA A 230 14.82 -14.84 -26.84
C ALA A 230 15.11 -15.09 -25.35
N LEU A 231 15.67 -16.27 -25.05
CA LEU A 231 16.15 -16.59 -23.72
C LEU A 231 17.41 -15.75 -23.42
N THR A 232 17.38 -15.04 -22.30
CA THR A 232 18.50 -14.29 -21.76
C THR A 232 18.92 -14.89 -20.43
N GLN A 233 20.24 -14.89 -20.20
CA GLN A 233 20.85 -15.31 -18.94
C GLN A 233 21.48 -14.08 -18.30
N GLN A 234 21.04 -13.73 -17.11
CA GLN A 234 21.55 -12.58 -16.37
C GLN A 234 22.06 -13.03 -15.01
N PRO A 235 23.21 -12.53 -14.54
CA PRO A 235 23.67 -12.80 -13.19
C PRO A 235 22.65 -12.20 -12.22
N SER A 236 22.35 -12.94 -11.16
CA SER A 236 21.29 -12.54 -10.25
C SER A 236 21.59 -11.24 -9.48
N SER A 237 22.87 -10.84 -9.39
CA SER A 237 23.30 -9.52 -8.90
C SER A 237 22.89 -8.37 -9.83
N ALA A 238 23.04 -8.54 -11.15
CA ALA A 238 22.54 -7.57 -12.13
C ALA A 238 21.01 -7.52 -12.12
N MET A 239 20.36 -8.67 -11.93
CA MET A 239 18.91 -8.70 -11.74
C MET A 239 18.48 -7.94 -10.48
N ALA A 240 19.21 -8.08 -9.37
CA ALA A 240 18.92 -7.32 -8.15
C ALA A 240 19.05 -5.81 -8.37
N GLN A 241 20.10 -5.37 -9.06
CA GLN A 241 20.30 -3.97 -9.40
C GLN A 241 19.21 -3.45 -10.34
N LEU A 242 18.82 -4.23 -11.34
CA LEU A 242 17.71 -3.90 -12.22
C LEU A 242 16.40 -3.79 -11.44
N CYS A 243 16.08 -4.76 -10.57
CA CYS A 243 14.87 -4.71 -9.76
C CYS A 243 14.85 -3.50 -8.82
N MET A 244 15.99 -3.21 -8.18
CA MET A 244 16.19 -2.04 -7.34
C MET A 244 15.92 -0.75 -8.12
N TRP A 245 16.53 -0.63 -9.30
CA TRP A 245 16.32 0.49 -10.20
C TRP A 245 14.85 0.65 -10.58
N GLN A 246 14.17 -0.42 -10.99
CA GLN A 246 12.77 -0.33 -11.43
C GLN A 246 11.82 0.11 -10.31
N LEU A 247 12.01 -0.42 -9.09
CA LEU A 247 11.25 0.01 -7.91
C LEU A 247 11.48 1.49 -7.61
N VAL A 248 12.74 1.92 -7.61
CA VAL A 248 13.10 3.32 -7.33
C VAL A 248 12.59 4.25 -8.42
N ALA A 249 12.68 3.86 -9.68
CA ALA A 249 12.19 4.64 -10.81
C ALA A 249 10.68 4.86 -10.72
N GLY A 250 9.91 3.80 -10.44
CA GLY A 250 8.46 3.90 -10.20
C GLY A 250 8.10 4.81 -9.02
N TYR A 251 8.85 4.71 -7.93
CA TYR A 251 8.67 5.60 -6.77
C TYR A 251 8.92 7.07 -7.11
N ASN A 252 10.02 7.37 -7.83
CA ASN A 252 10.36 8.73 -8.25
C ASN A 252 9.34 9.30 -9.25
N LEU A 253 8.83 8.49 -10.17
CA LEU A 253 7.79 8.90 -11.11
C LEU A 253 6.53 9.38 -10.37
N ARG A 254 6.07 8.63 -9.36
CA ARG A 254 4.95 9.09 -8.53
C ARG A 254 5.30 10.35 -7.74
N GLU A 255 6.51 10.44 -7.21
CA GLU A 255 6.92 11.65 -6.48
C GLU A 255 6.90 12.90 -7.38
N LEU A 256 7.31 12.78 -8.63
CA LEU A 256 7.27 13.87 -9.61
C LEU A 256 5.84 14.27 -9.97
N GLU A 257 4.98 13.28 -10.21
CA GLU A 257 3.57 13.49 -10.51
C GLU A 257 2.85 14.20 -9.36
N GLN A 258 3.05 13.76 -8.11
CA GLN A 258 2.52 14.45 -6.92
C GLN A 258 2.98 15.90 -6.82
N ARG A 259 4.27 16.17 -7.10
CA ARG A 259 4.81 17.53 -7.06
C ARG A 259 4.19 18.41 -8.14
N GLU A 260 3.93 17.85 -9.32
CA GLU A 260 3.27 18.56 -10.40
C GLU A 260 1.79 18.84 -10.09
N GLU A 261 1.07 17.84 -9.58
CA GLU A 261 -0.33 17.98 -9.11
C GLU A 261 -0.44 19.10 -8.06
N MET A 262 0.44 19.10 -7.05
CA MET A 262 0.47 20.15 -6.03
C MET A 262 0.77 21.53 -6.64
N ARG A 263 1.75 21.62 -7.55
CA ARG A 263 2.08 22.91 -8.20
C ARG A 263 0.88 23.46 -8.97
N LYS A 264 0.20 22.63 -9.76
CA LYS A 264 -0.99 23.01 -10.52
C LYS A 264 -2.15 23.47 -9.63
N LEU A 265 -2.27 22.91 -8.43
CA LEU A 265 -3.27 23.36 -7.44
C LEU A 265 -2.95 24.75 -6.89
N PHE A 266 -1.67 25.03 -6.58
CA PHE A 266 -1.24 26.35 -6.11
C PHE A 266 -1.30 27.43 -7.19
N GLU A 267 -1.07 27.10 -8.46
CA GLU A 267 -1.18 28.06 -9.57
C GLU A 267 -2.64 28.43 -9.91
N LYS A 268 -3.61 27.65 -9.44
CA LYS A 268 -5.05 27.87 -9.66
C LYS A 268 -5.77 28.57 -8.49
N SER A 269 -5.09 28.77 -7.34
CA SER A 269 -5.64 29.45 -6.15
C SER A 269 -5.14 30.89 -6.08
#